data_AF-A0A7W1NRX9-F1
#
_entry.id   AF-A0A7W1NRX9-F1
#
_cell.length_a   1.000
_cell.length_b   1.000
_cell.length_c   1.000
_cell.angle_alpha   90.00
_cell.angle_beta   90.00
_cell.angle_gamma   90.00
#
_symmetry.space_group_name_H-M   'P 1'
#
loop_
_entity.id
_entity.type
_entity.pdbx_description
1 polymer ?
#
loop_
_entity_poly.entity_id
_entity_poly.type
_entity_poly.pdbx_seq_one_letter_code
_entity_poly.pdbx_strand_id
1 'polypeptide(L)'
;MEERLSRQEILRRLTLEHQRLVDTFARLTPEQWIAPNVVGTWTAKDVIAHLVFWNRFPVQELRAAAKGTSVIYPEGTGDEINARAVASFQGWTAETVRSAFEQSYAELLDCVKTLPDSAFEADSLFEQALGDTVEGALANNTYEHWPVHEAQIRTWIGHHF
;
A
#
# COMPACT_ATOMS: atom_id res chain seq x y z
N MET A 1 7.59 16.42 19.33
CA MET A 1 7.55 16.56 17.87
C MET A 1 8.21 15.31 17.35
N GLU A 2 7.44 14.44 16.71
CA GLU A 2 7.99 13.20 16.15
C GLU A 2 9.03 13.58 15.10
N GLU A 3 10.15 12.85 15.07
CA GLU A 3 11.27 13.16 14.19
C GLU A 3 10.89 12.78 12.75
N ARG A 4 10.95 13.75 11.81
CA ARG A 4 10.67 13.50 10.39
C ARG A 4 11.55 12.39 9.84
N LEU A 5 10.97 11.49 9.06
CA LEU A 5 11.73 10.37 8.52
C LEU A 5 12.58 10.79 7.33
N SER A 6 13.82 10.33 7.28
CA SER A 6 14.65 10.47 6.09
C SER A 6 14.13 9.59 4.95
N ARG A 7 14.44 9.95 3.69
CA ARG A 7 14.19 9.08 2.53
C ARG A 7 14.71 7.66 2.74
N GLN A 8 15.90 7.52 3.33
CA GLN A 8 16.52 6.23 3.58
C GLN A 8 15.70 5.39 4.57
N GLU A 9 15.18 6.01 5.63
CA GLU A 9 14.35 5.34 6.62
C GLU A 9 12.99 4.93 6.05
N ILE A 10 12.36 5.79 5.24
CA ILE A 10 11.12 5.47 4.51
C ILE A 10 11.35 4.25 3.59
N LEU A 11 12.40 4.28 2.77
CA LEU A 11 12.74 3.16 1.89
C LEU A 11 13.04 1.88 2.66
N ARG A 12 13.73 1.97 3.80
CA ARG A 12 14.00 0.82 4.67
C ARG A 12 12.70 0.20 5.20
N ARG A 13 11.76 1.01 5.69
CA ARG A 13 10.44 0.53 6.17
C ARG A 13 9.62 -0.10 5.05
N LEU A 14 9.56 0.56 3.89
CA LEU A 14 8.91 0.02 2.70
C LEU A 14 9.48 -1.35 2.30
N THR A 15 10.80 -1.51 2.29
CA THR A 15 11.43 -2.80 1.95
C THR A 15 11.20 -3.86 3.01
N LEU A 16 11.33 -3.52 4.29
CA LEU A 16 11.16 -4.48 5.38
C LEU A 16 9.73 -5.04 5.43
N GLU A 17 8.73 -4.16 5.45
CA GLU A 17 7.34 -4.58 5.64
C GLU A 17 6.75 -5.20 4.36
N HIS A 18 7.19 -4.76 3.17
CA HIS A 18 6.86 -5.45 1.93
C HIS A 18 7.38 -6.90 1.93
N GLN A 19 8.64 -7.12 2.31
CA GLN A 19 9.22 -8.46 2.33
C GLN A 19 8.46 -9.38 3.30
N ARG A 20 8.13 -8.91 4.51
CA ARG A 20 7.34 -9.69 5.48
C ARG A 20 5.97 -10.08 4.94
N LEU A 21 5.32 -9.15 4.24
CA LEU A 21 4.03 -9.38 3.64
C LEU A 21 4.13 -10.43 2.51
N VAL A 22 5.09 -10.29 1.60
CA VAL A 22 5.34 -11.25 0.50
C VAL A 22 5.73 -12.63 1.02
N ASP A 23 6.57 -12.72 2.06
CA ASP A 23 6.95 -14.00 2.68
C ASP A 23 5.73 -14.71 3.27
N THR A 24 4.78 -13.97 3.83
CA THR A 24 3.52 -14.53 4.33
C THR A 24 2.66 -15.07 3.21
N PHE A 25 2.58 -14.36 2.08
CA PHE A 25 1.82 -14.80 0.91
C PHE A 25 2.41 -16.01 0.21
N ALA A 26 3.74 -16.14 0.21
CA ALA A 26 4.44 -17.28 -0.36
C ALA A 26 4.09 -18.61 0.32
N ARG A 27 3.51 -18.57 1.52
CA ARG A 27 3.06 -19.74 2.28
C ARG A 27 1.65 -20.21 1.93
N LEU A 28 0.86 -19.41 1.22
CA LEU A 28 -0.51 -19.75 0.85
C LEU A 28 -0.54 -20.73 -0.34
N THR A 29 -1.36 -21.78 -0.24
CA THR A 29 -1.67 -22.63 -1.40
C THR A 29 -2.63 -21.91 -2.35
N PRO A 30 -2.75 -22.35 -3.62
CA PRO A 30 -3.72 -21.78 -4.56
C PRO A 30 -5.17 -21.76 -4.04
N GLU A 31 -5.58 -22.79 -3.29
CA GLU A 31 -6.91 -22.85 -2.69
C GLU A 31 -7.07 -21.83 -1.55
N GLN A 32 -6.02 -21.63 -0.76
CA GLN A 32 -6.02 -20.66 0.34
C GLN A 32 -6.08 -19.21 -0.15
N TRP A 33 -5.53 -18.92 -1.33
CA TRP A 33 -5.62 -17.60 -1.94
C TRP A 33 -7.07 -17.12 -2.19
N ILE A 34 -7.96 -18.07 -2.45
CA ILE A 34 -9.38 -17.82 -2.77
C ILE A 34 -10.33 -18.32 -1.67
N ALA A 35 -9.79 -18.81 -0.56
CA ALA A 35 -10.61 -19.25 0.56
C ALA A 35 -11.34 -18.05 1.17
N PRO A 36 -12.63 -18.20 1.53
CA PRO A 36 -13.39 -17.11 2.12
C PRO A 36 -12.93 -16.84 3.55
N ASN A 37 -13.31 -15.67 4.06
CA ASN A 37 -13.17 -15.29 5.46
C ASN A 37 -11.73 -15.21 5.98
N VAL A 38 -10.79 -14.81 5.12
CA VAL A 38 -9.40 -14.51 5.53
C VAL A 38 -9.38 -13.22 6.36
N VAL A 39 -10.09 -12.18 5.89
CA VAL A 39 -10.32 -10.93 6.63
C VAL A 39 -11.78 -10.56 6.50
N GLY A 40 -12.56 -10.72 7.57
CA GLY A 40 -14.01 -10.53 7.50
C GLY A 40 -14.63 -11.51 6.50
N THR A 41 -15.15 -11.02 5.37
CA THR A 41 -15.67 -11.85 4.26
C THR A 41 -14.70 -11.99 3.10
N TRP A 42 -13.57 -11.28 3.12
CA TRP A 42 -12.61 -11.23 2.01
C TRP A 42 -11.72 -12.47 1.95
N THR A 43 -11.35 -12.83 0.72
CA THR A 43 -10.28 -13.78 0.44
C THR A 43 -8.91 -13.10 0.57
N ALA A 44 -7.82 -13.88 0.63
CA ALA A 44 -6.48 -13.29 0.57
C ALA A 44 -6.27 -12.48 -0.73
N LYS A 45 -6.81 -12.96 -1.87
CA LYS A 45 -6.79 -12.22 -3.14
C LYS A 45 -7.43 -10.83 -3.01
N ASP A 46 -8.57 -10.72 -2.33
CA ASP A 46 -9.27 -9.44 -2.14
C ASP A 46 -8.47 -8.51 -1.21
N VAL A 47 -7.86 -9.07 -0.18
CA VAL A 47 -6.91 -8.33 0.69
C VAL A 47 -5.74 -7.80 -0.15
N ILE A 48 -5.23 -8.52 -1.15
CA ILE A 48 -4.12 -7.97 -1.95
C ILE A 48 -4.63 -6.94 -2.95
N ALA A 49 -5.81 -7.17 -3.54
CA ALA A 49 -6.42 -6.26 -4.50
C ALA A 49 -6.63 -4.85 -3.92
N HIS A 50 -7.11 -4.73 -2.67
CA HIS A 50 -7.25 -3.40 -2.07
C HIS A 50 -5.89 -2.77 -1.69
N LEU A 51 -4.88 -3.58 -1.30
CA LEU A 51 -3.54 -3.07 -1.06
C LEU A 51 -2.86 -2.54 -2.33
N VAL A 52 -3.14 -3.11 -3.51
CA VAL A 52 -2.67 -2.55 -4.80
C VAL A 52 -3.15 -1.11 -4.97
N PHE A 53 -4.41 -0.83 -4.61
CA PHE A 53 -4.97 0.51 -4.68
C PHE A 53 -4.22 1.45 -3.71
N TRP A 54 -4.07 1.04 -2.45
CA TRP A 54 -3.39 1.87 -1.44
C TRP A 54 -1.89 2.03 -1.68
N ASN A 55 -1.22 1.13 -2.39
CA ASN A 55 0.15 1.35 -2.86
C ASN A 55 0.23 2.45 -3.93
N ARG A 56 -0.77 2.52 -4.82
CA ARG A 56 -0.80 3.47 -5.95
C ARG A 56 -1.31 4.85 -5.56
N PHE A 57 -2.13 4.95 -4.53
CA PHE A 57 -2.69 6.23 -4.09
C PHE A 57 -1.61 7.27 -3.70
N PRO A 58 -0.65 6.97 -2.80
CA PRO A 58 0.39 7.92 -2.45
C PRO A 58 1.32 8.22 -3.64
N VAL A 59 1.51 7.30 -4.59
CA VAL A 59 2.26 7.60 -5.83
C VAL A 59 1.57 8.70 -6.64
N GLN A 60 0.23 8.70 -6.69
CA GLN A 60 -0.52 9.75 -7.37
C GLN A 60 -0.36 11.08 -6.64
N GLU A 61 -0.45 11.08 -5.30
CA GLU A 61 -0.25 12.26 -4.46
C GLU A 61 1.14 12.87 -4.65
N LEU A 62 2.19 12.06 -4.51
CA LEU A 62 3.58 12.50 -4.66
C LEU A 62 3.87 13.03 -6.06
N ARG A 63 3.32 12.40 -7.11
CA ARG A 63 3.47 12.87 -8.50
C ARG A 63 2.70 14.17 -8.77
N ALA A 64 1.57 14.39 -8.12
CA ALA A 64 0.83 15.64 -8.22
C ALA A 64 1.58 16.76 -7.49
N ALA A 65 2.07 16.48 -6.28
CA ALA A 65 2.83 17.43 -5.47
C ALA A 65 4.14 17.85 -6.16
N ALA A 66 4.81 16.92 -6.85
CA ALA A 66 5.98 17.22 -7.68
C ALA A 66 5.69 18.22 -8.81
N LYS A 67 4.42 18.38 -9.21
CA LYS A 67 3.95 19.35 -10.20
C LYS A 67 3.32 20.61 -9.56
N GLY A 68 3.37 20.73 -8.24
CA GLY A 68 2.75 21.83 -7.49
C GLY A 68 1.22 21.75 -7.43
N THR A 69 0.65 20.54 -7.56
CA THR A 69 -0.81 20.30 -7.54
C THR A 69 -1.14 19.22 -6.50
N SER A 70 -2.41 19.13 -6.10
CA SER A 70 -2.92 18.02 -5.28
C SER A 70 -3.80 17.08 -6.10
N VAL A 71 -4.00 15.86 -5.61
CA VAL A 71 -5.00 14.95 -6.17
C VAL A 71 -6.38 15.23 -5.60
N ILE A 72 -7.42 14.79 -6.32
CA ILE A 72 -8.77 14.71 -5.78
C ILE A 72 -8.87 13.38 -5.03
N TYR A 73 -9.23 13.43 -3.75
CA TYR A 73 -9.45 12.24 -2.96
C TYR A 73 -10.62 11.42 -3.52
N PRO A 74 -10.52 10.07 -3.51
CA PRO A 74 -11.61 9.21 -3.94
C PRO A 74 -12.86 9.49 -3.11
N GLU A 75 -14.01 9.63 -3.76
CA GLU A 75 -15.27 9.90 -3.08
C GLU A 75 -15.77 8.69 -2.28
N GLY A 76 -16.38 8.93 -1.12
CA GLY A 76 -17.02 7.90 -0.29
C GLY A 76 -16.23 7.51 0.96
N THR A 77 -16.78 6.56 1.71
CA THR A 77 -16.14 6.01 2.91
C THR A 77 -14.96 5.11 2.56
N GLY A 78 -14.08 4.84 3.54
CA GLY A 78 -12.98 3.89 3.35
C GLY A 78 -13.46 2.52 2.86
N ASP A 79 -14.59 2.04 3.40
CA ASP A 79 -15.20 0.76 2.99
C ASP A 79 -15.71 0.80 1.54
N GLU A 80 -16.30 1.92 1.11
CA GLU A 80 -16.76 2.08 -0.28
C GLU A 80 -15.58 2.13 -1.27
N ILE A 81 -14.50 2.82 -0.91
CA ILE A 81 -13.26 2.86 -1.70
C ILE A 81 -12.66 1.46 -1.81
N ASN A 82 -12.53 0.77 -0.68
CA ASN A 82 -12.04 -0.59 -0.57
C ASN A 82 -12.87 -1.57 -1.41
N ALA A 83 -14.20 -1.50 -1.32
CA ALA A 83 -15.10 -2.34 -2.11
C ALA A 83 -14.92 -2.12 -3.62
N ARG A 84 -14.77 -0.86 -4.07
CA ARG A 84 -14.48 -0.56 -5.48
C ARG A 84 -13.10 -1.06 -5.91
N ALA A 85 -12.09 -0.91 -5.06
CA ALA A 85 -10.75 -1.42 -5.32
C ALA A 85 -10.79 -2.94 -5.54
N VAL A 86 -11.41 -3.69 -4.62
CA VAL A 86 -11.60 -5.15 -4.76
C VAL A 86 -12.42 -5.49 -6.01
N ALA A 87 -13.52 -4.77 -6.27
CA ALA A 87 -14.37 -5.01 -7.43
C ALA A 87 -13.60 -4.92 -8.76
N SER A 88 -12.61 -4.03 -8.86
CA SER A 88 -11.78 -3.87 -10.07
C SER A 88 -10.91 -5.10 -10.40
N PHE A 89 -10.72 -6.02 -9.44
CA PHE A 89 -9.94 -7.24 -9.57
C PHE A 89 -10.79 -8.54 -9.55
N GLN A 90 -12.12 -8.47 -9.53
CA GLN A 90 -12.98 -9.67 -9.40
C GLN A 90 -12.69 -10.75 -10.46
N GLY A 91 -12.47 -10.34 -11.72
CA GLY A 91 -12.14 -11.25 -12.82
C GLY A 91 -10.69 -11.71 -12.89
N TRP A 92 -9.83 -11.25 -11.97
CA TRP A 92 -8.40 -11.54 -11.99
C TRP A 92 -8.09 -12.79 -11.17
N THR A 93 -7.07 -13.55 -11.61
CA THR A 93 -6.51 -14.66 -10.83
C THR A 93 -5.65 -14.14 -9.68
N ALA A 94 -5.41 -14.98 -8.67
CA ALA A 94 -4.55 -14.62 -7.55
C ALA A 94 -3.13 -14.26 -8.01
N GLU A 95 -2.60 -14.96 -9.02
CA GLU A 95 -1.28 -14.71 -9.59
C GLU A 95 -1.21 -13.33 -10.25
N THR A 96 -2.27 -12.94 -10.97
CA THR A 96 -2.33 -11.64 -11.64
C THR A 96 -2.46 -10.51 -10.62
N VAL A 97 -3.25 -10.71 -9.56
CA VAL A 97 -3.34 -9.74 -8.44
C VAL A 97 -2.01 -9.60 -7.72
N ARG A 98 -1.30 -10.71 -7.46
CA ARG A 98 0.05 -10.67 -6.88
C ARG A 98 1.03 -9.90 -7.77
N SER A 99 1.01 -10.14 -9.09
CA SER A 99 1.83 -9.38 -10.03
C SER A 99 1.50 -7.88 -10.02
N ALA A 100 0.22 -7.51 -9.90
CA ALA A 100 -0.19 -6.11 -9.77
C ALA A 100 0.32 -5.48 -8.47
N PHE A 101 0.35 -6.25 -7.38
CA PHE A 101 0.91 -5.80 -6.10
C PHE A 101 2.41 -5.52 -6.21
N GLU A 102 3.18 -6.46 -6.75
CA GLU A 102 4.62 -6.26 -6.99
C GLU A 102 4.90 -5.04 -7.89
N GLN A 103 4.11 -4.85 -8.95
CA GLN A 103 4.22 -3.68 -9.82
C GLN A 103 3.92 -2.38 -9.07
N SER A 104 2.84 -2.34 -8.29
CA SER A 104 2.48 -1.16 -7.49
C SER A 104 3.55 -0.80 -6.45
N TYR A 105 4.20 -1.82 -5.85
CA TYR A 105 5.31 -1.63 -4.94
C TYR A 105 6.56 -1.10 -5.65
N ALA A 106 6.88 -1.63 -6.82
CA ALA A 106 8.00 -1.15 -7.62
C ALA A 106 7.81 0.32 -8.05
N GLU A 107 6.59 0.69 -8.48
CA GLU A 107 6.21 2.07 -8.80
C GLU A 107 6.35 2.99 -7.59
N LEU A 108 5.95 2.53 -6.41
CA LEU A 108 6.07 3.24 -5.15
C LEU A 108 7.53 3.51 -4.77
N LEU A 109 8.38 2.46 -4.80
CA LEU A 109 9.80 2.61 -4.51
C LEU A 109 10.49 3.57 -5.49
N ASP A 110 10.21 3.45 -6.78
CA ASP A 110 10.78 4.31 -7.80
C ASP A 110 10.37 5.78 -7.59
N CYS A 111 9.08 6.01 -7.28
CA CYS A 111 8.58 7.33 -6.96
C CYS A 111 9.35 7.95 -5.78
N VAL A 112 9.47 7.24 -4.65
CA VAL A 112 10.16 7.77 -3.46
C VAL A 112 11.66 7.99 -3.71
N LYS A 113 12.32 7.12 -4.48
CA LYS A 113 13.75 7.26 -4.81
C LYS A 113 14.04 8.49 -5.66
N THR A 114 13.14 8.81 -6.58
CA THR A 114 13.32 9.85 -7.60
C THR A 114 12.84 11.24 -7.16
N LEU A 115 12.15 11.35 -6.02
CA LEU A 115 11.82 12.65 -5.43
C LEU A 115 13.09 13.48 -5.18
N PRO A 116 13.03 14.81 -5.38
CA PRO A 116 14.14 15.70 -5.01
C PRO A 116 14.30 15.75 -3.48
N ASP A 117 15.51 16.05 -2.98
CA ASP A 117 15.78 16.17 -1.54
C ASP A 117 14.87 17.22 -0.88
N SER A 118 14.57 18.30 -1.61
CA SER A 118 13.64 19.34 -1.17
C SER A 118 12.22 18.85 -0.87
N ALA A 119 11.81 17.68 -1.37
CA ALA A 119 10.50 17.10 -1.04
C ALA A 119 10.42 16.61 0.42
N PHE A 120 11.57 16.41 1.07
CA PHE A 120 11.69 15.96 2.46
C PHE A 120 12.03 17.12 3.41
N GLU A 121 12.10 18.35 2.89
CA GLU A 121 12.35 19.55 3.67
C GLU A 121 11.04 20.12 4.21
N ALA A 122 11.12 20.62 5.44
CA ALA A 122 10.05 21.32 6.12
C ALA A 122 9.54 22.51 5.30
N ASP A 123 8.21 22.66 5.20
CA ASP A 123 7.54 23.81 4.61
C ASP A 123 7.90 24.03 3.13
N SER A 124 8.44 23.01 2.45
CA SER A 124 8.74 23.06 1.02
C SER A 124 7.46 23.26 0.20
N LEU A 125 7.59 23.80 -1.02
CA LEU A 125 6.46 23.90 -1.96
C LEU A 125 5.84 22.51 -2.26
N PHE A 126 6.66 21.46 -2.15
CA PHE A 126 6.20 20.09 -2.30
C PHE A 126 5.28 19.68 -1.14
N GLU A 127 5.72 19.88 0.10
CA GLU A 127 4.92 19.57 1.30
C GLU A 127 3.61 20.38 1.31
N GLN A 128 3.67 21.67 0.94
CA GLN A 128 2.48 22.52 0.80
C GLN A 128 1.50 22.00 -0.27
N ALA A 129 2.00 21.54 -1.42
CA ALA A 129 1.17 20.99 -2.49
C ALA A 129 0.59 19.62 -2.13
N LEU A 130 1.36 18.80 -1.40
CA LEU A 130 0.93 17.51 -0.88
C LEU A 130 -0.12 17.68 0.23
N GLY A 131 0.01 18.74 1.05
CA GLY A 131 -0.80 18.94 2.25
C GLY A 131 -0.41 18.02 3.41
N ASP A 132 0.71 17.32 3.29
CA ASP A 132 1.28 16.39 4.26
C ASP A 132 2.79 16.22 3.98
N THR A 133 3.49 15.57 4.89
CA THR A 133 4.85 15.06 4.71
C THR A 133 4.88 13.84 3.78
N VAL A 134 6.04 13.52 3.20
CA VAL A 134 6.21 12.31 2.37
C VAL A 134 5.96 11.05 3.19
N GLU A 135 6.45 11.01 4.44
CA GLU A 135 6.20 9.88 5.34
C GLU A 135 4.72 9.75 5.72
N GLY A 136 4.03 10.86 5.99
CA GLY A 136 2.61 10.89 6.36
C GLY A 136 1.73 10.32 5.26
N ALA A 137 1.94 10.79 4.02
CA ALA A 137 1.22 10.29 2.85
C ALA A 137 1.48 8.79 2.60
N LEU A 138 2.65 8.26 2.96
CA LEU A 138 3.00 6.86 2.72
C LEU A 138 2.54 5.92 3.83
N ALA A 139 2.67 6.33 5.10
CA ALA A 139 2.67 5.43 6.25
C ALA A 139 1.39 4.57 6.35
N ASN A 140 0.23 5.23 6.49
CA ASN A 140 -1.08 4.59 6.63
C ASN A 140 -1.55 3.87 5.35
N ASN A 141 -0.88 4.11 4.22
CA ASN A 141 -1.17 3.43 2.96
C ASN A 141 -0.32 2.17 2.75
N THR A 142 0.83 2.08 3.43
CA THR A 142 1.90 1.13 3.08
C THR A 142 2.50 0.44 4.31
N TYR A 143 3.68 0.83 4.77
CA TYR A 143 4.47 0.12 5.79
C TYR A 143 3.85 0.13 7.20
N GLU A 144 2.79 0.88 7.47
CA GLU A 144 1.98 0.72 8.69
C GLU A 144 0.70 -0.08 8.46
N HIS A 145 0.25 -0.18 7.20
CA HIS A 145 -0.98 -0.86 6.80
C HIS A 145 -0.75 -2.34 6.46
N TRP A 146 0.31 -2.64 5.70
CA TRP A 146 0.68 -4.01 5.35
C TRP A 146 0.83 -4.93 6.57
N PRO A 147 1.45 -4.52 7.70
CA PRO A 147 1.57 -5.38 8.87
C PRO A 147 0.22 -5.77 9.50
N VAL A 148 -0.80 -4.91 9.38
CA VAL A 148 -2.16 -5.22 9.88
C VAL A 148 -2.71 -6.43 9.12
N HIS A 149 -2.64 -6.39 7.80
CA HIS A 149 -3.16 -7.47 6.95
C HIS A 149 -2.26 -8.70 6.94
N GLU A 150 -0.94 -8.55 7.05
CA GLU A 150 -0.02 -9.66 7.29
C GLU A 150 -0.45 -10.45 8.53
N ALA A 151 -0.67 -9.77 9.65
CA ALA A 151 -1.01 -10.41 10.92
C ALA A 151 -2.36 -11.15 10.84
N GLN A 152 -3.34 -10.57 10.15
CA GLN A 152 -4.64 -11.22 9.94
C GLN A 152 -4.51 -12.49 9.09
N ILE A 153 -3.77 -12.43 7.97
CA ILE A 153 -3.54 -13.59 7.11
C ILE A 153 -2.76 -14.68 7.86
N ARG A 154 -1.71 -14.32 8.60
CA ARG A 154 -0.93 -15.26 9.42
C ARG A 154 -1.78 -15.93 10.49
N THR A 155 -2.68 -15.18 11.13
CA THR A 155 -3.64 -15.72 12.11
C THR A 155 -4.59 -16.70 11.42
N TRP A 156 -5.14 -16.34 10.26
CA TRP A 156 -6.02 -17.21 9.50
C TRP A 156 -5.32 -18.52 9.09
N ILE A 157 -4.08 -18.44 8.58
CA ILE A 157 -3.23 -19.60 8.29
C ILE A 157 -3.13 -20.51 9.53
N GLY A 158 -2.77 -19.95 10.70
CA GLY A 158 -2.56 -20.74 11.92
C GLY A 158 -3.81 -21.41 12.50
N HIS A 159 -5.02 -20.98 12.13
CA HIS A 159 -6.27 -21.60 12.56
C HIS A 159 -6.79 -22.69 11.60
N HIS A 160 -6.21 -22.80 10.41
CA HIS A 160 -6.64 -23.74 9.37
C HIS A 160 -5.59 -24.85 9.11
N PHE A 161 -4.72 -25.09 10.09
CA PHE A 161 -3.78 -26.21 10.22
C PHE A 161 -3.80 -26.75 11.65
#